data_AF-W1U7A4-F1
#
_entry.id   AF-W1U7A4-F1
#
_cell.length_a   1.000
_cell.length_b   1.000
_cell.length_c   1.000
_cell.angle_alpha   90.00
_cell.angle_beta   90.00
_cell.angle_gamma   90.00
#
_symmetry.space_group_name_H-M   'P 1'
#
loop_
_entity.id
_entity.type
_entity.pdbx_description
1 polymer ?
#
loop_
_entity_poly.entity_id
_entity_poly.type
_entity_poly.pdbx_seq_one_letter_code
_entity_poly.pdbx_strand_id
1 'polypeptide(L)'
;MEALSEKIFLKLDMPNDQNRRGDRDKIFDALKEKYREVIIPYKILKELYPKCRESNFEITVTLVRRDYDWVVTKIECGDTTHNHYGLCVDLGSTTVIMRLVDLNNGSIVAEECTFNKEIKFGEDILNRIFYTRNSKEKLNEVHKAAIDTFLELLNIIENKTSVKGEDISIMTVAGNTTMIHFLLNIDPWTIFQTPYTPVFNQPGFINAEEIGIPINGYVYCFPSVANYFGGDIVSGLLYTEIYNSDEISAFIDIGTNGELVIGNKDFLVAVAGAAGPALEGGISKSGMRAKKGAIDTIKIINNKIKYTTIEEGKPLGICGSGIVDLLAEMFLNGWIDFSGELKENASKNIIKIDNQLAVEYASKDESENHESLIFTQSDINQFLKTKSAAYTMVAFLLGEVGLTLDDLDKFYAAGAFGTHLNLESAVTIGMYPDLDRNKFNCPGNTSLEGAYKLLTNRTLLSSVDDIANRVNYIGLENAKDFLEKMRGASFLPHTDIDNYPSVKANLIKMGLL
;
A
#
# COMPACT_ATOMS: atom_id res chain seq x y z
N MET A 1 2.48 -11.49 -22.69
CA MET A 1 1.83 -11.35 -21.38
C MET A 1 1.30 -12.71 -20.99
N GLU A 2 1.50 -13.13 -19.74
CA GLU A 2 1.09 -14.44 -19.25
C GLU A 2 0.14 -14.23 -18.07
N ALA A 3 -1.02 -13.61 -18.30
CA ALA A 3 -1.95 -13.26 -17.22
C ALA A 3 -2.42 -14.49 -16.41
N LEU A 4 -2.92 -14.24 -15.19
CA LEU A 4 -3.55 -15.25 -14.33
C LEU A 4 -4.82 -15.87 -14.93
N SER A 5 -5.33 -15.29 -16.01
CA SER A 5 -6.52 -15.75 -16.71
C SER A 5 -6.23 -15.80 -18.21
N GLU A 6 -6.86 -16.74 -18.92
CA GLU A 6 -6.84 -16.85 -20.38
C GLU A 6 -8.25 -17.03 -20.91
N LYS A 7 -8.56 -16.41 -22.04
CA LYS A 7 -9.87 -16.52 -22.70
C LYS A 7 -9.69 -17.09 -24.10
N ILE A 8 -10.36 -18.20 -24.40
CA ILE A 8 -10.09 -19.02 -25.58
C ILE A 8 -11.38 -19.27 -26.35
N PHE A 9 -11.37 -18.92 -27.63
CA PHE A 9 -12.44 -19.30 -28.55
C PHE A 9 -12.21 -20.72 -29.07
N LEU A 10 -13.24 -21.56 -28.96
CA LEU A 10 -13.23 -22.96 -29.35
C LEU A 10 -14.32 -23.22 -30.39
N LYS A 11 -13.93 -23.90 -31.47
CA LYS A 11 -14.86 -24.48 -32.45
C LYS A 11 -14.92 -25.98 -32.21
N LEU A 12 -15.98 -26.43 -31.56
CA LEU A 12 -16.14 -27.84 -31.20
C LEU A 12 -16.93 -28.58 -32.28
N ASP A 13 -16.65 -29.87 -32.44
CA ASP A 13 -17.38 -30.71 -33.38
C ASP A 13 -18.86 -30.82 -33.00
N MET A 14 -19.75 -30.61 -33.97
CA MET A 14 -21.17 -30.86 -33.79
C MET A 14 -21.45 -32.34 -33.51
N PRO A 15 -22.38 -32.67 -32.60
CA PRO A 15 -22.78 -34.04 -32.35
C PRO A 15 -23.42 -34.63 -33.62
N ASN A 16 -23.09 -35.88 -33.92
CA ASN A 16 -23.65 -36.63 -35.04
C ASN A 16 -23.68 -38.13 -34.69
N ASP A 17 -24.21 -38.97 -35.58
CA ASP A 17 -24.37 -40.41 -35.32
C ASP A 17 -23.05 -41.13 -35.00
N GLN A 18 -21.92 -40.60 -35.48
CA GLN A 18 -20.57 -41.14 -35.25
C GLN A 18 -19.86 -40.47 -34.06
N ASN A 19 -20.28 -39.27 -33.64
CA ASN A 19 -19.70 -38.53 -32.51
C ASN A 19 -20.77 -38.16 -31.46
N ARG A 20 -20.91 -39.05 -30.46
CA ARG A 20 -21.87 -38.94 -29.35
C ARG A 20 -21.26 -38.46 -28.03
N ARG A 21 -20.07 -37.84 -28.07
CA ARG A 21 -19.37 -37.39 -26.85
C ARG A 21 -20.07 -36.19 -26.21
N GLY A 22 -20.00 -36.09 -24.89
CA GLY A 22 -20.58 -34.99 -24.13
C GLY A 22 -19.82 -33.68 -24.38
N ASP A 23 -20.49 -32.53 -24.21
CA ASP A 23 -19.88 -31.22 -24.52
C ASP A 23 -18.70 -30.90 -23.62
N ARG A 24 -18.78 -31.30 -22.34
CA ARG A 24 -17.66 -31.24 -21.40
C ARG A 24 -16.43 -31.96 -21.94
N ASP A 25 -16.61 -33.16 -22.50
CA ASP A 25 -15.50 -33.97 -23.00
C ASP A 25 -14.88 -33.36 -24.26
N LYS A 26 -15.71 -32.72 -25.11
CA LYS A 26 -15.23 -31.97 -26.28
C LYS A 26 -14.41 -30.75 -25.86
N ILE A 27 -14.87 -30.00 -24.86
CA ILE A 27 -14.11 -28.87 -24.30
C ILE A 27 -12.80 -29.35 -23.71
N PHE A 28 -12.85 -30.40 -22.88
CA PHE A 28 -11.65 -30.96 -22.26
C PHE A 28 -10.63 -31.41 -23.30
N ASP A 29 -11.07 -32.09 -24.37
CA ASP A 29 -10.19 -32.49 -25.46
C ASP A 29 -9.56 -31.31 -26.21
N ALA A 30 -10.32 -30.23 -26.41
CA ALA A 30 -9.79 -29.04 -27.06
C ALA A 30 -8.75 -28.31 -26.19
N LEU A 31 -8.80 -28.48 -24.87
CA LEU A 31 -7.90 -27.81 -23.93
C LEU A 31 -6.69 -28.66 -23.52
N LYS A 32 -6.81 -29.99 -23.45
CA LYS A 32 -5.81 -30.89 -22.85
C LYS A 32 -4.42 -30.86 -23.51
N GLU A 33 -4.31 -30.43 -24.76
CA GLU A 33 -3.00 -30.35 -25.45
C GLU A 33 -2.15 -29.19 -24.91
N LYS A 34 -2.80 -28.06 -24.56
CA LYS A 34 -2.12 -26.84 -24.08
C LYS A 34 -2.15 -26.70 -22.56
N TYR A 35 -3.23 -27.15 -21.93
CA TYR A 35 -3.47 -26.97 -20.49
C TYR A 35 -3.43 -28.31 -19.77
N ARG A 36 -2.57 -28.40 -18.76
CA ARG A 36 -2.53 -29.54 -17.83
C ARG A 36 -3.53 -29.31 -16.70
N GLU A 37 -4.14 -30.38 -16.21
CA GLU A 37 -5.05 -30.36 -15.06
C GLU A 37 -6.18 -29.32 -15.18
N VAL A 38 -7.02 -29.46 -16.22
CA VAL A 38 -8.18 -28.58 -16.42
C VAL A 38 -9.39 -29.06 -15.61
N ILE A 39 -9.90 -28.21 -14.74
CA ILE A 39 -11.11 -28.42 -13.95
C ILE A 39 -12.28 -27.67 -14.60
N ILE A 40 -13.37 -28.39 -14.86
CA ILE A 40 -14.65 -27.81 -15.29
C ILE A 40 -15.65 -27.97 -14.12
N PRO A 41 -15.89 -26.91 -13.32
CA PRO A 41 -16.75 -26.99 -12.15
C PRO A 41 -18.21 -27.31 -12.48
N TYR A 42 -18.94 -27.84 -11.48
CA TYR A 42 -20.36 -28.17 -11.61
C TYR A 42 -21.23 -26.99 -12.08
N LYS A 43 -20.93 -25.76 -11.65
CA LYS A 43 -21.63 -24.54 -12.11
C LYS A 43 -21.59 -24.42 -13.64
N ILE A 44 -20.41 -24.61 -14.23
CA ILE A 44 -20.20 -24.54 -15.68
C ILE A 44 -20.91 -25.68 -16.41
N LEU A 45 -20.91 -26.90 -15.86
CA LEU A 45 -21.62 -28.04 -16.46
C LEU A 45 -23.11 -27.78 -16.65
N LYS A 46 -23.74 -27.04 -15.72
CA LYS A 46 -25.16 -26.67 -15.81
C LYS A 46 -25.45 -25.69 -16.95
N GLU A 47 -24.45 -24.96 -17.44
CA GLU A 47 -24.61 -23.93 -18.46
C GLU A 47 -24.31 -24.42 -19.88
N LEU A 48 -23.65 -25.58 -20.03
CA LEU A 48 -23.27 -26.13 -21.34
C LEU A 48 -24.46 -26.31 -22.28
N TYR A 49 -25.62 -26.66 -21.73
CA TYR A 49 -26.91 -26.60 -22.41
C TYR A 49 -27.72 -25.42 -21.82
N PRO A 50 -28.29 -24.53 -22.65
CA PRO A 50 -28.35 -24.60 -24.11
C PRO A 50 -27.16 -23.97 -24.84
N LYS A 51 -26.21 -23.31 -24.14
CA LYS A 51 -25.17 -22.45 -24.75
C LYS A 51 -24.42 -23.08 -25.93
N CYS A 52 -23.97 -24.32 -25.82
CA CYS A 52 -23.24 -24.98 -26.93
C CYS A 52 -24.11 -25.16 -28.18
N ARG A 53 -25.43 -25.32 -28.04
CA ARG A 53 -26.33 -25.56 -29.19
C ARG A 53 -26.72 -24.25 -29.83
N GLU A 54 -27.06 -23.24 -29.02
CA GLU A 54 -27.45 -21.91 -29.51
C GLU A 54 -26.32 -21.22 -30.28
N SER A 55 -25.07 -21.55 -29.96
CA SER A 55 -23.88 -21.02 -30.61
C SER A 55 -23.31 -21.90 -31.72
N ASN A 56 -24.02 -22.95 -32.14
CA ASN A 56 -23.51 -23.94 -33.11
C ASN A 56 -22.11 -24.50 -32.73
N PHE A 57 -21.88 -24.73 -31.44
CA PHE A 57 -20.63 -25.24 -30.88
C PHE A 57 -19.41 -24.34 -31.08
N GLU A 58 -19.64 -23.06 -31.39
CA GLU A 58 -18.64 -21.99 -31.36
C GLU A 58 -18.76 -21.24 -30.02
N ILE A 59 -17.92 -21.58 -29.05
CA ILE A 59 -17.99 -21.04 -27.69
C ILE A 59 -16.67 -20.40 -27.28
N THR A 60 -16.71 -19.47 -26.35
CA THR A 60 -15.52 -18.96 -25.67
C THR A 60 -15.48 -19.47 -24.24
N VAL A 61 -14.32 -19.95 -23.79
CA VAL A 61 -14.08 -20.41 -22.42
C VAL A 61 -13.08 -19.48 -21.73
N THR A 62 -13.41 -19.08 -20.50
CA THR A 62 -12.49 -18.33 -19.64
C THR A 62 -11.88 -19.28 -18.63
N LEU A 63 -10.56 -19.27 -18.53
CA LEU A 63 -9.74 -20.13 -17.67
C LEU A 63 -8.96 -19.28 -16.69
N VAL A 64 -8.93 -19.65 -15.41
CA VAL A 64 -8.07 -19.05 -14.40
C VAL A 64 -6.98 -20.05 -13.99
N ARG A 65 -5.73 -19.61 -13.99
CA ARG A 65 -4.59 -20.38 -13.49
C ARG A 65 -4.51 -20.23 -11.97
N ARG A 66 -4.63 -21.35 -11.25
CA ARG A 66 -4.31 -21.44 -9.81
C ARG A 66 -2.91 -22.01 -9.61
N ASP A 67 -2.58 -22.48 -8.41
CA ASP A 67 -1.24 -23.03 -8.12
C ASP A 67 -0.95 -24.32 -8.90
N TYR A 68 -1.93 -25.23 -9.01
CA TYR A 68 -1.72 -26.58 -9.56
C TYR A 68 -2.59 -26.93 -10.77
N ASP A 69 -3.66 -26.17 -11.00
CA ASP A 69 -4.63 -26.45 -12.05
C ASP A 69 -5.03 -25.20 -12.84
N TRP A 70 -5.83 -25.43 -13.88
CA TRP A 70 -6.59 -24.43 -14.60
C TRP A 70 -8.08 -24.66 -14.38
N VAL A 71 -8.83 -23.64 -13.99
CA VAL A 71 -10.27 -23.77 -13.75
C VAL A 71 -11.04 -23.00 -14.81
N VAL A 72 -11.99 -23.65 -15.48
CA VAL A 72 -12.95 -22.95 -16.35
C VAL A 72 -13.93 -22.19 -15.46
N THR A 73 -13.97 -20.86 -15.57
CA THR A 73 -14.82 -19.99 -14.73
C THR A 73 -16.01 -19.40 -15.46
N LYS A 74 -15.96 -19.32 -16.80
CA LYS A 74 -17.06 -18.81 -17.63
C LYS A 74 -17.10 -19.50 -18.99
N ILE A 75 -18.30 -19.67 -19.54
CA ILE A 75 -18.55 -20.09 -20.92
C ILE A 75 -19.51 -19.11 -21.58
N GLU A 76 -19.19 -18.67 -22.79
CA GLU A 76 -19.94 -17.68 -23.55
C GLU A 76 -20.19 -18.17 -24.98
N CYS A 77 -21.29 -17.72 -25.58
CA CYS A 77 -21.63 -18.04 -26.97
C CYS A 77 -20.83 -17.17 -27.94
N GLY A 78 -20.29 -17.77 -29.00
CA GLY A 78 -19.49 -17.07 -30.00
C GLY A 78 -18.08 -16.71 -29.52
N ASP A 79 -17.41 -15.85 -30.28
CA ASP A 79 -16.07 -15.34 -29.96
C ASP A 79 -16.16 -14.05 -29.13
N THR A 80 -15.85 -14.17 -27.84
CA THR A 80 -15.83 -13.05 -26.88
C THR A 80 -14.42 -12.79 -26.35
N THR A 81 -13.38 -13.32 -27.02
CA THR A 81 -11.97 -13.23 -26.57
C THR A 81 -11.48 -11.80 -26.39
N HIS A 82 -12.02 -10.87 -27.17
CA HIS A 82 -11.72 -9.44 -27.09
C HIS A 82 -12.15 -8.77 -25.77
N ASN A 83 -13.09 -9.34 -25.01
CA ASN A 83 -13.56 -8.81 -23.73
C ASN A 83 -13.00 -9.65 -22.58
N HIS A 84 -11.78 -9.35 -22.15
CA HIS A 84 -11.10 -10.13 -21.12
C HIS A 84 -10.48 -9.20 -20.08
N TYR A 85 -11.07 -9.19 -18.88
CA TYR A 85 -10.72 -8.22 -17.85
C TYR A 85 -10.32 -8.89 -16.53
N GLY A 86 -9.49 -8.17 -15.79
CA GLY A 86 -9.05 -8.49 -14.44
C GLY A 86 -8.99 -7.24 -13.55
N LEU A 87 -8.97 -7.45 -12.25
CA LEU A 87 -8.83 -6.37 -11.26
C LEU A 87 -7.56 -6.56 -10.43
N CYS A 88 -6.92 -5.46 -10.08
CA CYS A 88 -5.93 -5.45 -9.00
C CYS A 88 -6.33 -4.40 -7.95
N VAL A 89 -6.13 -4.73 -6.69
CA VAL A 89 -6.63 -3.95 -5.55
C VAL A 89 -5.53 -3.81 -4.50
N ASP A 90 -5.34 -2.58 -4.04
CA ASP A 90 -4.63 -2.24 -2.82
C ASP A 90 -5.67 -1.99 -1.71
N LEU A 91 -5.75 -2.92 -0.76
CA LEU A 91 -6.66 -2.89 0.37
C LEU A 91 -5.96 -2.27 1.58
N GLY A 92 -5.93 -0.93 1.59
CA GLY A 92 -5.44 -0.14 2.71
C GLY A 92 -6.44 -0.04 3.86
N SER A 93 -5.93 0.22 5.07
CA SER A 93 -6.75 0.49 6.25
C SER A 93 -7.62 1.74 6.07
N THR A 94 -7.12 2.74 5.35
CA THR A 94 -7.78 4.03 5.15
C THR A 94 -8.43 4.16 3.76
N THR A 95 -7.72 3.77 2.72
CA THR A 95 -8.18 3.88 1.32
C THR A 95 -8.11 2.52 0.66
N VAL A 96 -9.03 2.28 -0.27
CA VAL A 96 -8.98 1.11 -1.16
C VAL A 96 -8.89 1.62 -2.57
N ILE A 97 -7.86 1.18 -3.30
CA ILE A 97 -7.63 1.54 -4.70
C ILE A 97 -7.84 0.29 -5.55
N MET A 98 -8.66 0.40 -6.58
CA MET A 98 -9.00 -0.69 -7.49
C MET A 98 -8.75 -0.27 -8.93
N ARG A 99 -8.04 -1.12 -9.67
CA ARG A 99 -7.64 -0.89 -11.05
C ARG A 99 -8.15 -1.99 -11.96
N LEU A 100 -8.90 -1.60 -12.99
CA LEU A 100 -9.40 -2.47 -14.06
C LEU A 100 -8.38 -2.57 -15.19
N VAL A 101 -8.08 -3.80 -15.59
CA VAL A 101 -7.04 -4.12 -16.57
C VAL A 101 -7.61 -4.97 -17.69
N ASP A 102 -7.31 -4.61 -18.94
CA ASP A 102 -7.53 -5.47 -20.10
C ASP A 102 -6.43 -6.54 -20.15
N LEU A 103 -6.81 -7.79 -19.93
CA LEU A 103 -5.90 -8.94 -19.87
C LEU A 103 -5.48 -9.45 -21.25
N ASN A 104 -5.87 -8.80 -22.36
CA ASN A 104 -5.29 -9.07 -23.66
C ASN A 104 -3.97 -8.31 -23.89
N ASN A 105 -3.87 -7.08 -23.37
CA ASN A 105 -2.74 -6.18 -23.65
C ASN A 105 -2.09 -5.58 -22.40
N GLY A 106 -2.67 -5.77 -21.21
CA GLY A 106 -2.19 -5.24 -19.94
C GLY A 106 -2.55 -3.77 -19.69
N SER A 107 -3.32 -3.14 -20.57
CA SER A 107 -3.65 -1.72 -20.44
C SER A 107 -4.59 -1.47 -19.26
N ILE A 108 -4.37 -0.34 -18.59
CA ILE A 108 -5.22 0.12 -17.50
C ILE A 108 -6.45 0.81 -18.10
N VAL A 109 -7.62 0.23 -17.87
CA VAL A 109 -8.91 0.73 -18.40
C VAL A 109 -9.48 1.80 -17.48
N ALA A 110 -9.40 1.58 -16.16
CA ALA A 110 -9.84 2.52 -15.14
C ALA A 110 -9.08 2.28 -13.82
N GLU A 111 -8.95 3.31 -13.01
CA GLU A 111 -8.43 3.25 -11.65
C GLU A 111 -9.26 4.15 -10.76
N GLU A 112 -9.76 3.61 -9.66
CA GLU A 112 -10.65 4.31 -8.74
C GLU A 112 -10.20 4.10 -7.30
N CYS A 113 -10.45 5.11 -6.47
CA CYS A 113 -10.10 5.11 -5.06
C CYS A 113 -11.31 5.56 -4.23
N THR A 114 -11.56 4.89 -3.10
CA THR A 114 -12.55 5.34 -2.11
C THR A 114 -12.01 5.12 -0.69
N PHE A 115 -12.69 5.70 0.29
CA PHE A 115 -12.39 5.45 1.70
C PHE A 115 -12.83 4.06 2.11
N ASN A 116 -11.99 3.38 2.88
CA ASN A 116 -12.34 2.09 3.47
C ASN A 116 -13.49 2.31 4.48
N LYS A 117 -14.65 1.69 4.23
CA LYS A 117 -15.84 1.83 5.08
C LYS A 117 -15.65 1.19 6.46
N GLU A 118 -14.62 0.39 6.67
CA GLU A 118 -14.24 -0.13 7.98
C GLU A 118 -13.81 0.96 8.98
N ILE A 119 -13.40 2.15 8.51
CA ILE A 119 -12.97 3.27 9.36
C ILE A 119 -14.00 3.59 10.46
N LYS A 120 -15.29 3.41 10.18
CA LYS A 120 -16.37 3.67 11.15
C LYS A 120 -16.31 2.80 12.42
N PHE A 121 -15.54 1.70 12.39
CA PHE A 121 -15.34 0.79 13.53
C PHE A 121 -14.00 1.02 14.25
N GLY A 122 -13.15 1.89 13.71
CA GLY A 122 -11.84 2.23 14.25
C GLY A 122 -10.98 2.92 13.20
N GLU A 123 -10.35 4.04 13.57
CA GLU A 123 -9.46 4.78 12.68
C GLU A 123 -8.21 3.96 12.33
N ASP A 124 -7.69 3.17 13.27
CA ASP A 124 -6.59 2.23 13.08
C ASP A 124 -7.02 0.75 13.15
N ILE A 125 -6.12 -0.14 12.70
CA ILE A 125 -6.36 -1.58 12.63
C ILE A 125 -6.56 -2.23 14.01
N LEU A 126 -5.91 -1.72 15.07
CA LEU A 126 -6.00 -2.30 16.40
C LEU A 126 -7.39 -2.07 16.99
N ASN A 127 -7.90 -0.85 16.87
CA ASN A 127 -9.25 -0.51 17.31
C ASN A 127 -10.31 -1.39 16.62
N ARG A 128 -10.12 -1.71 15.33
CA ARG A 128 -11.00 -2.66 14.61
C ARG A 128 -10.89 -4.09 15.16
N ILE A 129 -9.67 -4.58 15.43
CA ILE A 129 -9.45 -5.91 16.04
C ILE A 129 -10.15 -5.99 17.41
N PHE A 130 -10.01 -4.95 18.24
CA PHE A 130 -10.68 -4.90 19.55
C PHE A 130 -12.20 -4.81 19.42
N TYR A 131 -12.71 -4.11 18.41
CA TYR A 131 -14.14 -4.02 18.14
C TYR A 131 -14.74 -5.40 17.84
N THR A 132 -14.10 -6.22 16.99
CA THR A 132 -14.61 -7.54 16.59
C THR A 132 -14.39 -8.65 17.62
N ARG A 133 -13.50 -8.42 18.60
CA ARG A 133 -13.09 -9.43 19.59
C ARG A 133 -14.27 -10.22 20.16
N ASN A 134 -14.23 -11.54 19.99
CA ASN A 134 -15.22 -12.49 20.51
C ASN A 134 -16.67 -12.19 20.09
N SER A 135 -16.88 -11.48 18.97
CA SER A 135 -18.21 -11.15 18.47
C SER A 135 -18.31 -11.42 16.97
N LYS A 136 -18.96 -12.52 16.62
CA LYS A 136 -19.24 -12.88 15.23
C LYS A 136 -20.13 -11.85 14.52
N GLU A 137 -21.07 -11.24 15.25
CA GLU A 137 -21.92 -10.19 14.73
C GLU A 137 -21.08 -8.98 14.29
N LYS A 138 -20.22 -8.47 15.18
CA LYS A 138 -19.34 -7.35 14.87
C LYS A 138 -18.31 -7.68 13.79
N LEU A 139 -17.77 -8.90 13.77
CA LEU A 139 -16.91 -9.36 12.69
C LEU A 139 -17.64 -9.29 11.33
N ASN A 140 -18.88 -9.77 11.27
CA ASN A 140 -19.70 -9.66 10.06
C ASN A 140 -19.99 -8.20 9.66
N GLU A 141 -20.13 -7.28 10.62
CA GLU A 141 -20.30 -5.85 10.33
C GLU A 141 -19.06 -5.25 9.67
N VAL A 142 -17.86 -5.59 10.16
CA VAL A 142 -16.58 -5.16 9.57
C VAL A 142 -16.38 -5.79 8.19
N HIS A 143 -16.57 -7.11 8.07
CA HIS A 143 -16.52 -7.81 6.79
C HIS A 143 -17.49 -7.21 5.76
N LYS A 144 -18.73 -6.95 6.16
CA LYS A 144 -19.71 -6.31 5.28
C LYS A 144 -19.24 -4.92 4.83
N ALA A 145 -18.62 -4.13 5.70
CA ALA A 145 -18.07 -2.84 5.30
C ALA A 145 -16.92 -2.97 4.31
N ALA A 146 -16.06 -3.98 4.44
CA ALA A 146 -15.03 -4.30 3.45
C ALA A 146 -15.68 -4.61 2.10
N ILE A 147 -16.66 -5.52 2.06
CA ILE A 147 -17.38 -5.89 0.83
C ILE A 147 -18.13 -4.69 0.23
N ASP A 148 -18.84 -3.90 1.04
CA ASP A 148 -19.54 -2.69 0.59
C ASP A 148 -18.57 -1.66 -0.04
N THR A 149 -17.29 -1.67 0.35
CA THR A 149 -16.25 -0.83 -0.27
C THR A 149 -15.88 -1.35 -1.66
N PHE A 150 -15.67 -2.67 -1.80
CA PHE A 150 -15.40 -3.30 -3.10
C PHE A 150 -16.57 -3.14 -4.06
N LEU A 151 -17.80 -3.32 -3.58
CA LEU A 151 -19.02 -3.12 -4.39
C LEU A 151 -19.17 -1.69 -4.87
N GLU A 152 -18.83 -0.70 -4.05
CA GLU A 152 -18.83 0.71 -4.47
C GLU A 152 -17.83 0.96 -5.60
N LEU A 153 -16.59 0.48 -5.45
CA LEU A 153 -15.56 0.62 -6.49
C LEU A 153 -15.96 -0.09 -7.78
N LEU A 154 -16.49 -1.31 -7.69
CA LEU A 154 -17.01 -2.06 -8.84
C LEU A 154 -18.12 -1.27 -9.55
N ASN A 155 -19.07 -0.70 -8.81
CA ASN A 155 -20.13 0.12 -9.39
C ASN A 155 -19.58 1.38 -10.08
N ILE A 156 -18.58 2.04 -9.50
CA ILE A 156 -17.95 3.23 -10.11
C ILE A 156 -17.26 2.84 -11.42
N ILE A 157 -16.49 1.74 -11.41
CA ILE A 157 -15.79 1.22 -12.59
C ILE A 157 -16.80 0.79 -13.67
N GLU A 158 -17.86 0.07 -13.30
CA GLU A 158 -18.91 -0.34 -14.23
C GLU A 158 -19.58 0.88 -14.89
N ASN A 159 -19.92 1.90 -14.10
CA ASN A 159 -20.52 3.13 -14.65
C ASN A 159 -19.58 3.89 -15.61
N LYS A 160 -18.26 3.83 -15.37
CA LYS A 160 -17.25 4.50 -16.21
C LYS A 160 -16.89 3.72 -17.49
N THR A 161 -16.92 2.40 -17.42
CA THR A 161 -16.33 1.53 -18.47
C THR A 161 -17.34 0.63 -19.15
N SER A 162 -18.55 0.49 -18.59
CA SER A 162 -19.55 -0.52 -18.95
C SER A 162 -19.09 -1.98 -18.75
N VAL A 163 -17.92 -2.21 -18.14
CA VAL A 163 -17.44 -3.54 -17.79
C VAL A 163 -18.06 -3.97 -16.47
N LYS A 164 -18.82 -5.06 -16.52
CA LYS A 164 -19.53 -5.58 -15.35
C LYS A 164 -18.65 -6.55 -14.57
N GLY A 165 -18.96 -6.76 -13.29
CA GLY A 165 -18.30 -7.77 -12.46
C GLY A 165 -18.30 -9.17 -13.10
N GLU A 166 -19.38 -9.54 -13.80
CA GLU A 166 -19.51 -10.82 -14.49
C GLU A 166 -18.53 -11.04 -15.67
N ASP A 167 -17.91 -9.96 -16.17
CA ASP A 167 -16.91 -9.98 -17.24
C ASP A 167 -15.47 -10.01 -16.71
N ILE A 168 -15.32 -9.89 -15.39
CA ILE A 168 -14.05 -9.91 -14.69
C ILE A 168 -13.75 -11.35 -14.26
N SER A 169 -12.60 -11.84 -14.69
CA SER A 169 -12.24 -13.26 -14.54
C SER A 169 -11.39 -13.56 -13.32
N ILE A 170 -10.64 -12.57 -12.81
CA ILE A 170 -9.72 -12.73 -11.70
C ILE A 170 -9.48 -11.35 -11.05
N MET A 171 -9.30 -11.35 -9.73
CA MET A 171 -8.92 -10.17 -8.95
C MET A 171 -7.70 -10.51 -8.10
N THR A 172 -6.66 -9.68 -8.10
CA THR A 172 -5.53 -9.78 -7.15
C THR A 172 -5.68 -8.71 -6.07
N VAL A 173 -5.58 -9.08 -4.80
CA VAL A 173 -5.72 -8.17 -3.66
C VAL A 173 -4.45 -8.21 -2.82
N ALA A 174 -3.81 -7.06 -2.67
CA ALA A 174 -2.70 -6.84 -1.75
C ALA A 174 -3.18 -5.96 -0.60
N GLY A 175 -2.77 -6.27 0.63
CA GLY A 175 -3.19 -5.54 1.82
C GLY A 175 -2.56 -6.14 3.06
N ASN A 176 -2.54 -5.37 4.15
CA ASN A 176 -1.96 -5.87 5.40
C ASN A 176 -2.74 -7.08 5.95
N THR A 177 -2.07 -7.86 6.80
CA THR A 177 -2.59 -9.11 7.36
C THR A 177 -3.99 -8.96 7.96
N THR A 178 -4.23 -7.89 8.72
CA THR A 178 -5.52 -7.63 9.36
C THR A 178 -6.64 -7.38 8.35
N MET A 179 -6.37 -6.59 7.30
CA MET A 179 -7.37 -6.28 6.28
C MET A 179 -7.78 -7.53 5.50
N ILE A 180 -6.85 -8.42 5.20
CA ILE A 180 -7.18 -9.69 4.53
C ILE A 180 -8.01 -10.60 5.44
N HIS A 181 -7.76 -10.61 6.75
CA HIS A 181 -8.60 -11.34 7.70
C HIS A 181 -10.05 -10.82 7.70
N PHE A 182 -10.26 -9.50 7.75
CA PHE A 182 -11.60 -8.91 7.66
C PHE A 182 -12.27 -9.16 6.31
N LEU A 183 -11.54 -9.04 5.19
CA LEU A 183 -12.05 -9.35 3.86
C LEU A 183 -12.58 -10.78 3.77
N LEU A 184 -11.88 -11.74 4.39
CA LEU A 184 -12.25 -13.15 4.40
C LEU A 184 -13.19 -13.54 5.54
N ASN A 185 -13.68 -12.56 6.33
CA ASN A 185 -14.56 -12.77 7.48
C ASN A 185 -13.96 -13.71 8.55
N ILE A 186 -12.66 -13.59 8.79
CA ILE A 186 -11.90 -14.36 9.77
C ILE A 186 -11.50 -13.43 10.91
N ASP A 187 -11.68 -13.87 12.17
CA ASP A 187 -11.38 -13.05 13.35
C ASP A 187 -9.86 -12.80 13.46
N PRO A 188 -9.38 -11.54 13.38
CA PRO A 188 -7.97 -11.22 13.46
C PRO A 188 -7.43 -11.13 14.90
N TRP A 189 -8.21 -11.50 15.93
CA TRP A 189 -7.78 -11.40 17.33
C TRP A 189 -6.37 -11.96 17.61
N THR A 190 -5.98 -13.04 16.92
CA THR A 190 -4.68 -13.69 17.12
C THR A 190 -3.49 -12.92 16.54
N ILE A 191 -3.73 -11.92 15.68
CA ILE A 191 -2.71 -10.97 15.19
C ILE A 191 -2.19 -10.11 16.36
N PHE A 192 -3.09 -9.73 17.27
CA PHE A 192 -2.76 -8.92 18.44
C PHE A 192 -2.44 -9.77 19.69
N GLN A 193 -3.07 -10.93 19.83
CA GLN A 193 -2.86 -11.78 21.00
C GLN A 193 -1.51 -12.49 20.93
N THR A 194 -0.65 -12.28 21.93
CA THR A 194 0.60 -13.05 22.11
C THR A 194 0.32 -14.56 21.97
N PRO A 195 1.06 -15.29 21.11
CA PRO A 195 2.35 -14.93 20.47
C PRO A 195 2.23 -14.25 19.09
N TYR A 196 1.18 -13.47 18.84
CA TYR A 196 0.99 -12.64 17.63
C TYR A 196 0.95 -13.46 16.34
N THR A 197 0.21 -14.57 16.35
CA THR A 197 0.17 -15.52 15.24
C THR A 197 -1.12 -15.34 14.44
N PRO A 198 -1.06 -14.86 13.18
CA PRO A 198 -2.22 -14.79 12.30
C PRO A 198 -2.89 -16.17 12.13
N VAL A 199 -4.19 -16.19 11.80
CA VAL A 199 -4.90 -17.45 11.53
C VAL A 199 -4.33 -18.14 10.29
N PHE A 200 -3.92 -17.35 9.31
CA PHE A 200 -3.25 -17.79 8.09
C PHE A 200 -2.27 -16.73 7.61
N ASN A 201 -1.28 -17.17 6.85
CA ASN A 201 -0.38 -16.31 6.09
C ASN A 201 -0.58 -16.45 4.57
N GLN A 202 -1.01 -17.62 4.08
CA GLN A 202 -1.17 -17.90 2.66
C GLN A 202 -2.64 -18.19 2.34
N PRO A 203 -3.46 -17.15 2.06
CA PRO A 203 -4.88 -17.33 1.71
C PRO A 203 -5.07 -17.92 0.30
N GLY A 204 -4.22 -17.54 -0.67
CA GLY A 204 -4.26 -18.06 -2.04
C GLY A 204 -5.52 -17.64 -2.82
N PHE A 205 -6.03 -18.58 -3.62
CA PHE A 205 -7.19 -18.36 -4.51
C PHE A 205 -8.51 -18.68 -3.79
N ILE A 206 -9.34 -17.65 -3.60
CA ILE A 206 -10.68 -17.74 -3.01
C ILE A 206 -11.73 -17.55 -4.11
N ASN A 207 -12.77 -18.37 -4.13
CA ASN A 207 -13.88 -18.15 -5.05
C ASN A 207 -14.60 -16.85 -4.65
N ALA A 208 -14.72 -15.90 -5.59
CA ALA A 208 -15.23 -14.57 -5.28
C ALA A 208 -16.67 -14.59 -4.73
N GLU A 209 -17.50 -15.52 -5.20
CA GLU A 209 -18.88 -15.67 -4.75
C GLU A 209 -18.96 -16.10 -3.27
N GLU A 210 -17.97 -16.82 -2.76
CA GLU A 210 -17.94 -17.29 -1.36
C GLU A 210 -17.72 -16.15 -0.36
N ILE A 211 -17.11 -15.05 -0.81
CA ILE A 211 -16.86 -13.85 0.00
C ILE A 211 -17.73 -12.66 -0.40
N GLY A 212 -18.73 -12.87 -1.27
CA GLY A 212 -19.71 -11.85 -1.63
C GLY A 212 -19.24 -10.83 -2.67
N ILE A 213 -18.18 -11.12 -3.43
CA ILE A 213 -17.71 -10.27 -4.53
C ILE A 213 -18.30 -10.80 -5.85
N PRO A 214 -19.08 -9.99 -6.61
CA PRO A 214 -19.85 -10.45 -7.77
C PRO A 214 -19.01 -10.52 -9.05
N ILE A 215 -17.89 -11.25 -9.03
CA ILE A 215 -17.09 -11.54 -10.22
C ILE A 215 -17.16 -13.04 -10.58
N ASN A 216 -17.09 -13.37 -11.87
CA ASN A 216 -17.13 -14.76 -12.35
C ASN A 216 -15.73 -15.40 -12.33
N GLY A 217 -15.16 -15.54 -11.14
CA GLY A 217 -13.84 -16.13 -10.98
C GLY A 217 -13.32 -16.12 -9.55
N TYR A 218 -12.01 -15.92 -9.42
CA TYR A 218 -11.30 -16.00 -8.15
C TYR A 218 -10.78 -14.64 -7.72
N VAL A 219 -10.62 -14.50 -6.40
CA VAL A 219 -9.83 -13.47 -5.76
C VAL A 219 -8.56 -14.14 -5.24
N TYR A 220 -7.40 -13.72 -5.76
CA TYR A 220 -6.10 -14.08 -5.23
C TYR A 220 -5.68 -13.04 -4.20
N CYS A 221 -5.50 -13.45 -2.96
CA CYS A 221 -4.98 -12.58 -1.91
C CYS A 221 -3.47 -12.83 -1.75
N PHE A 222 -2.67 -11.77 -1.77
CA PHE A 222 -1.23 -11.87 -1.49
C PHE A 222 -0.99 -12.43 -0.09
N PRO A 223 0.07 -13.25 0.09
CA PRO A 223 0.39 -13.81 1.39
C PRO A 223 0.98 -12.77 2.33
N SER A 224 0.72 -12.90 3.62
CA SER A 224 1.43 -12.20 4.69
C SER A 224 2.63 -13.02 5.18
N VAL A 225 3.59 -12.34 5.81
CA VAL A 225 4.73 -12.98 6.47
C VAL A 225 4.48 -13.08 7.98
N ALA A 226 3.91 -12.03 8.58
CA ALA A 226 3.69 -11.93 10.01
C ALA A 226 2.41 -11.14 10.34
N ASN A 227 2.16 -10.91 11.63
CA ASN A 227 1.05 -10.12 12.16
C ASN A 227 0.95 -8.71 11.55
N TYR A 228 2.05 -7.96 11.50
CA TYR A 228 2.09 -6.60 10.96
C TYR A 228 2.90 -6.50 9.67
N PHE A 229 3.15 -7.63 9.00
CA PHE A 229 3.84 -7.68 7.71
C PHE A 229 2.99 -8.46 6.72
N GLY A 230 2.22 -7.72 5.91
CA GLY A 230 1.18 -8.29 5.07
C GLY A 230 1.52 -8.44 3.59
N GLY A 231 0.49 -8.73 2.81
CA GLY A 231 0.60 -8.95 1.37
C GLY A 231 0.82 -7.68 0.55
N ASP A 232 0.50 -6.52 1.10
CA ASP A 232 0.89 -5.20 0.59
C ASP A 232 2.41 -5.07 0.44
N ILE A 233 3.17 -5.47 1.46
CA ILE A 233 4.63 -5.40 1.41
C ILE A 233 5.23 -6.50 0.52
N VAL A 234 4.68 -7.72 0.57
CA VAL A 234 5.11 -8.79 -0.36
C VAL A 234 4.87 -8.39 -1.82
N SER A 235 3.73 -7.74 -2.09
CA SER A 235 3.42 -7.15 -3.40
C SER A 235 4.44 -6.07 -3.77
N GLY A 236 4.78 -5.17 -2.83
CA GLY A 236 5.81 -4.15 -3.06
C GLY A 236 7.20 -4.71 -3.34
N LEU A 237 7.60 -5.78 -2.66
CA LEU A 237 8.85 -6.51 -2.95
C LEU A 237 8.82 -7.17 -4.32
N LEU A 238 7.68 -7.73 -4.73
CA LEU A 238 7.52 -8.29 -6.07
C LEU A 238 7.69 -7.22 -7.15
N TYR A 239 7.15 -6.02 -6.91
CA TYR A 239 7.27 -4.89 -7.83
C TYR A 239 8.72 -4.39 -7.94
N THR A 240 9.37 -4.14 -6.80
CA THR A 240 10.72 -3.56 -6.73
C THR A 240 11.84 -4.52 -7.15
N GLU A 241 11.59 -5.82 -7.13
CA GLU A 241 12.55 -6.87 -7.47
C GLU A 241 13.80 -6.93 -6.59
N ILE A 242 13.75 -6.36 -5.38
CA ILE A 242 14.86 -6.39 -4.42
C ILE A 242 15.29 -7.84 -4.12
N TYR A 243 14.32 -8.74 -3.99
CA TYR A 243 14.53 -10.17 -3.76
C TYR A 243 15.31 -10.90 -4.89
N ASN A 244 15.56 -10.23 -6.01
CA ASN A 244 16.25 -10.76 -7.19
C ASN A 244 17.44 -9.86 -7.63
N SER A 245 17.82 -8.85 -6.83
CA SER A 245 18.97 -7.97 -7.11
C SER A 245 20.20 -8.39 -6.31
N ASP A 246 21.40 -8.10 -6.82
CA ASP A 246 22.65 -8.20 -6.05
C ASP A 246 22.83 -7.00 -5.08
N GLU A 247 22.22 -5.86 -5.41
CA GLU A 247 22.35 -4.60 -4.68
C GLU A 247 21.65 -4.66 -3.32
N ILE A 248 22.32 -4.16 -2.28
CA ILE A 248 21.72 -4.02 -0.95
C ILE A 248 20.75 -2.86 -0.98
N SER A 249 19.47 -3.16 -0.79
CA SER A 249 18.40 -2.19 -0.87
C SER A 249 17.64 -2.10 0.45
N ALA A 250 17.28 -0.89 0.84
CA ALA A 250 16.26 -0.63 1.84
C ALA A 250 14.93 -0.30 1.15
N PHE A 251 13.85 -0.94 1.54
CA PHE A 251 12.49 -0.65 1.12
C PHE A 251 11.67 -0.27 2.33
N ILE A 252 11.21 0.99 2.37
CA ILE A 252 10.32 1.48 3.41
C ILE A 252 8.97 1.83 2.79
N ASP A 253 7.92 1.16 3.27
CA ASP A 253 6.55 1.60 3.04
C ASP A 253 6.13 2.46 4.22
N ILE A 254 5.82 3.72 3.92
CA ILE A 254 5.39 4.68 4.92
C ILE A 254 3.93 4.95 4.63
N GLY A 255 3.07 4.31 5.42
CA GLY A 255 1.63 4.53 5.47
C GLY A 255 1.17 4.82 6.90
N THR A 256 0.04 4.23 7.30
CA THR A 256 -0.40 4.26 8.70
C THR A 256 0.58 3.51 9.62
N ASN A 257 1.17 2.44 9.07
CA ASN A 257 2.30 1.72 9.66
C ASN A 257 3.59 2.11 8.95
N GLY A 258 4.72 1.85 9.61
CA GLY A 258 6.03 1.85 8.97
C GLY A 258 6.48 0.41 8.80
N GLU A 259 6.62 -0.04 7.57
CA GLU A 259 7.16 -1.35 7.23
C GLU A 259 8.47 -1.17 6.51
N LEU A 260 9.52 -1.84 6.98
CA LEU A 260 10.86 -1.76 6.43
C LEU A 260 11.37 -3.15 6.08
N VAL A 261 11.97 -3.26 4.91
CA VAL A 261 12.71 -4.44 4.44
C VAL A 261 14.11 -4.00 4.04
N ILE A 262 15.13 -4.77 4.44
CA ILE A 262 16.51 -4.59 3.97
C ILE A 262 17.00 -5.92 3.43
N GLY A 263 17.66 -5.87 2.27
CA GLY A 263 18.31 -7.05 1.72
C GLY A 263 18.47 -6.99 0.21
N ASN A 264 18.60 -8.18 -0.36
CA ASN A 264 18.87 -8.43 -1.76
C ASN A 264 18.42 -9.87 -2.13
N LYS A 265 19.01 -10.46 -3.17
CA LYS A 265 18.73 -11.85 -3.60
C LYS A 265 19.22 -12.93 -2.64
N ASP A 266 20.10 -12.62 -1.69
CA ASP A 266 20.67 -13.60 -0.76
C ASP A 266 19.92 -13.62 0.57
N PHE A 267 19.44 -12.46 1.04
CA PHE A 267 18.68 -12.36 2.28
C PHE A 267 17.64 -11.23 2.22
N LEU A 268 16.57 -11.37 2.99
CA LEU A 268 15.60 -10.31 3.25
C LEU A 268 15.32 -10.31 4.75
N VAL A 269 15.58 -9.20 5.43
CA VAL A 269 15.18 -8.97 6.81
C VAL A 269 14.15 -7.87 6.85
N ALA A 270 13.17 -8.01 7.73
CA ALA A 270 12.05 -7.08 7.79
C ALA A 270 11.66 -6.75 9.22
N VAL A 271 11.08 -5.57 9.36
CA VAL A 271 10.49 -5.10 10.61
C VAL A 271 9.26 -4.26 10.30
N ALA A 272 8.25 -4.35 11.16
CA ALA A 272 7.09 -3.46 11.13
C ALA A 272 6.99 -2.73 12.46
N GLY A 273 6.73 -1.44 12.40
CA GLY A 273 6.59 -0.56 13.54
C GLY A 273 5.45 0.43 13.34
N ALA A 274 4.94 0.99 14.44
CA ALA A 274 3.99 2.08 14.34
C ALA A 274 4.74 3.35 13.91
N ALA A 275 4.51 3.81 12.68
CA ALA A 275 4.94 5.15 12.25
C ALA A 275 4.17 6.23 13.02
N GLY A 276 2.92 5.98 13.40
CA GLY A 276 2.09 6.92 14.15
C GLY A 276 1.43 7.99 13.24
N PRO A 277 0.38 8.68 13.71
CA PRO A 277 -0.46 9.55 12.87
C PRO A 277 0.22 10.85 12.45
N ALA A 278 1.47 11.10 12.89
CA ALA A 278 2.22 12.33 12.62
C ALA A 278 2.38 12.63 11.14
N LEU A 279 2.61 11.57 10.36
CA LEU A 279 2.83 11.70 8.95
C LEU A 279 1.49 11.99 8.24
N GLU A 280 0.37 11.40 8.67
CA GLU A 280 -0.98 11.66 8.11
C GLU A 280 -1.61 13.01 8.49
N GLY A 281 -0.86 13.89 9.18
CA GLY A 281 -1.35 15.17 9.68
C GLY A 281 -2.16 15.05 10.98
N GLY A 282 -2.32 13.86 11.55
CA GLY A 282 -3.13 13.63 12.75
C GLY A 282 -2.55 14.14 14.06
N ILE A 283 -1.41 14.85 14.03
CA ILE A 283 -0.73 15.39 15.23
C ILE A 283 -0.90 16.89 15.41
N SER A 284 -1.38 17.60 14.38
CA SER A 284 -1.67 19.02 14.49
C SER A 284 -3.17 19.23 14.46
N LYS A 285 -3.65 20.19 15.25
CA LYS A 285 -5.05 20.63 15.22
C LYS A 285 -5.48 21.06 13.81
N SER A 286 -4.56 21.68 13.07
CA SER A 286 -4.77 22.14 11.69
C SER A 286 -4.18 21.16 10.67
N GLY A 287 -3.75 19.97 11.11
CA GLY A 287 -3.27 18.93 10.22
C GLY A 287 -4.42 18.22 9.53
N MET A 288 -4.23 17.90 8.25
CA MET A 288 -5.24 17.26 7.41
C MET A 288 -4.62 16.39 6.33
N ARG A 289 -5.41 15.47 5.79
CA ARG A 289 -4.99 14.66 4.64
C ARG A 289 -4.80 15.52 3.39
N ALA A 290 -3.98 15.02 2.46
CA ALA A 290 -3.74 15.64 1.16
C ALA A 290 -5.03 15.71 0.33
N LYS A 291 -5.72 16.85 0.41
CA LYS A 291 -6.94 17.20 -0.34
C LYS A 291 -6.93 18.70 -0.63
N LYS A 292 -7.84 19.16 -1.48
CA LYS A 292 -8.04 20.58 -1.78
C LYS A 292 -7.95 21.46 -0.52
N GLY A 293 -7.09 22.47 -0.58
CA GLY A 293 -6.84 23.42 0.51
C GLY A 293 -5.84 22.97 1.57
N ALA A 294 -5.33 21.73 1.52
CA ALA A 294 -4.19 21.32 2.34
C ALA A 294 -2.91 21.96 1.82
N ILE A 295 -2.14 22.60 2.71
CA ILE A 295 -0.79 23.08 2.42
C ILE A 295 0.15 21.89 2.27
N ASP A 296 0.80 21.78 1.11
CA ASP A 296 1.63 20.64 0.71
C ASP A 296 3.12 20.96 0.54
N THR A 297 3.46 22.22 0.26
CA THR A 297 4.84 22.71 0.18
C THR A 297 4.99 23.98 1.00
N ILE A 298 6.10 24.11 1.73
CA ILE A 298 6.45 25.34 2.48
C ILE A 298 7.89 25.78 2.16
N LYS A 299 8.08 27.09 2.03
CA LYS A 299 9.40 27.75 1.93
C LYS A 299 9.46 28.98 2.81
N ILE A 300 10.57 29.17 3.53
CA ILE A 300 10.82 30.40 4.30
C ILE A 300 11.88 31.22 3.57
N ILE A 301 11.45 32.35 3.00
CA ILE A 301 12.32 33.23 2.21
C ILE A 301 12.29 34.62 2.83
N ASN A 302 13.47 35.15 3.20
CA ASN A 302 13.60 36.47 3.85
C ASN A 302 12.68 36.61 5.07
N ASN A 303 12.66 35.59 5.93
CA ASN A 303 11.83 35.52 7.13
C ASN A 303 10.31 35.59 6.88
N LYS A 304 9.86 35.18 5.68
CA LYS A 304 8.44 35.10 5.29
C LYS A 304 8.12 33.70 4.80
N ILE A 305 7.01 33.14 5.29
CA ILE A 305 6.48 31.87 4.85
C ILE A 305 5.81 32.05 3.49
N LYS A 306 6.11 31.14 2.56
CA LYS A 306 5.39 30.93 1.32
C LYS A 306 4.96 29.47 1.27
N TYR A 307 3.79 29.21 0.71
CA TYR A 307 3.25 27.86 0.61
C TYR A 307 2.49 27.67 -0.70
N THR A 308 2.28 26.42 -1.06
CA THR A 308 1.30 25.98 -2.05
C THR A 308 0.19 25.19 -1.37
N THR A 309 -0.94 25.03 -2.05
CA THR A 309 -2.05 24.21 -1.61
C THR A 309 -2.51 23.29 -2.73
N ILE A 310 -2.98 22.11 -2.35
CA ILE A 310 -3.54 21.15 -3.29
C ILE A 310 -4.79 21.74 -3.97
N GLU A 311 -4.88 21.54 -5.29
CA GLU A 311 -5.94 22.07 -6.17
C GLU A 311 -6.11 23.61 -6.10
N GLU A 312 -5.05 24.33 -5.73
CA GLU A 312 -5.07 25.80 -5.56
C GLU A 312 -6.21 26.27 -4.62
N GLY A 313 -6.62 25.40 -3.68
CA GLY A 313 -7.63 25.71 -2.68
C GLY A 313 -7.15 26.77 -1.71
N LYS A 314 -8.06 27.50 -1.07
CA LYS A 314 -7.68 28.34 0.07
C LYS A 314 -7.16 27.45 1.22
N PRO A 315 -6.15 27.88 1.98
CA PRO A 315 -5.62 27.09 3.08
C PRO A 315 -6.68 26.70 4.11
N LEU A 316 -6.83 25.40 4.34
CA LEU A 316 -7.70 24.82 5.37
C LEU A 316 -6.89 24.11 6.46
N GLY A 317 -5.69 23.66 6.13
CA GLY A 317 -4.82 22.90 7.02
C GLY A 317 -3.50 22.57 6.33
N ILE A 318 -2.72 21.68 6.95
CA ILE A 318 -1.40 21.25 6.46
C ILE A 318 -1.35 19.73 6.35
N CYS A 319 -0.82 19.20 5.25
CA CYS A 319 -0.60 17.75 5.11
C CYS A 319 0.83 17.37 5.51
N GLY A 320 1.12 16.07 5.56
CA GLY A 320 2.42 15.57 6.04
C GLY A 320 3.62 16.11 5.25
N SER A 321 3.51 16.30 3.93
CA SER A 321 4.59 16.91 3.15
C SER A 321 4.82 18.37 3.53
N GLY A 322 3.74 19.12 3.77
CA GLY A 322 3.81 20.47 4.29
C GLY A 322 4.46 20.54 5.67
N ILE A 323 4.14 19.59 6.58
CA ILE A 323 4.75 19.53 7.91
C ILE A 323 6.27 19.29 7.82
N VAL A 324 6.70 18.37 6.95
CA VAL A 324 8.12 18.06 6.73
C VAL A 324 8.86 19.29 6.20
N ASP A 325 8.30 19.98 5.20
CA ASP A 325 8.85 21.23 4.69
C ASP A 325 8.88 22.34 5.74
N LEU A 326 7.83 22.50 6.53
CA LEU A 326 7.77 23.51 7.60
C LEU A 326 8.90 23.31 8.61
N LEU A 327 9.10 22.08 9.08
CA LEU A 327 10.16 21.75 10.02
C LEU A 327 11.55 21.95 9.42
N ALA A 328 11.77 21.49 8.19
CA ALA A 328 13.05 21.66 7.48
C ALA A 328 13.39 23.15 7.31
N GLU A 329 12.44 23.95 6.84
CA GLU A 329 12.63 25.37 6.59
C GLU A 329 12.81 26.16 7.89
N MET A 330 12.05 25.84 8.95
CA MET A 330 12.24 26.44 10.27
C MET A 330 13.62 26.13 10.83
N PHE A 331 14.11 24.91 10.65
CA PHE A 331 15.44 24.50 11.09
C PHE A 331 16.53 25.25 10.34
N LEU A 332 16.46 25.27 9.00
CA LEU A 332 17.42 25.97 8.15
C LEU A 332 17.40 27.50 8.32
N ASN A 333 16.28 28.09 8.74
CA ASN A 333 16.19 29.52 9.05
C ASN A 333 16.43 29.84 10.53
N GLY A 334 16.79 28.84 11.34
CA GLY A 334 17.12 29.01 12.76
C GLY A 334 15.93 29.36 13.67
N TRP A 335 14.69 29.16 13.20
CA TRP A 335 13.45 29.35 13.96
C TRP A 335 13.27 28.28 15.03
N ILE A 336 13.76 27.07 14.75
CA ILE A 336 13.92 25.99 15.72
C ILE A 336 15.39 25.64 15.92
N ASP A 337 15.74 25.06 17.04
CA ASP A 337 17.07 24.50 17.29
C ASP A 337 17.18 23.00 16.97
N PHE A 338 18.31 22.39 17.29
CA PHE A 338 18.57 20.96 17.05
C PHE A 338 17.64 20.04 17.84
N SER A 339 17.09 20.47 18.98
CA SER A 339 16.06 19.73 19.72
C SER A 339 14.64 19.95 19.19
N GLY A 340 14.48 20.84 18.20
CA GLY A 340 13.18 21.25 17.69
C GLY A 340 12.47 22.29 18.55
N GLU A 341 13.17 22.96 19.48
CA GLU A 341 12.57 24.02 20.29
C GLU A 341 12.44 25.32 19.49
N LEU A 342 11.23 25.89 19.46
CA LEU A 342 10.93 27.17 18.84
C LEU A 342 11.62 28.32 19.59
N LYS A 343 12.17 29.27 18.84
CA LYS A 343 12.79 30.48 19.40
C LYS A 343 11.86 31.67 19.28
N GLU A 344 11.39 32.19 20.42
CA GLU A 344 10.36 33.24 20.54
C GLU A 344 10.64 34.48 19.66
N ASN A 345 11.90 34.89 19.51
CA ASN A 345 12.28 36.10 18.77
C ASN A 345 12.83 35.84 17.36
N ALA A 346 12.77 34.61 16.85
CA ALA A 346 13.32 34.29 15.53
C ALA A 346 12.47 34.86 14.38
N SER A 347 11.15 34.94 14.57
CA SER A 347 10.23 35.47 13.58
C SER A 347 8.96 36.02 14.22
N LYS A 348 8.33 36.98 13.57
CA LYS A 348 6.99 37.48 13.94
C LYS A 348 5.89 36.43 13.85
N ASN A 349 6.14 35.34 13.12
CA ASN A 349 5.24 34.20 12.98
C ASN A 349 5.32 33.24 14.18
N ILE A 350 6.32 33.39 15.06
CA ILE A 350 6.39 32.65 16.31
C ILE A 350 5.53 33.39 17.33
N ILE A 351 4.47 32.74 17.77
CA ILE A 351 3.47 33.29 18.67
C ILE A 351 3.35 32.41 19.92
N LYS A 352 2.74 32.96 20.97
CA LYS A 352 2.44 32.24 22.20
C LYS A 352 0.95 31.89 22.24
N ILE A 353 0.63 30.62 22.37
CA ILE A 353 -0.73 30.09 22.50
C ILE A 353 -0.77 29.04 23.62
N ASP A 354 -1.77 29.09 24.49
CA ASP A 354 -1.96 28.11 25.57
C ASP A 354 -0.69 27.78 26.37
N ASN A 355 0.09 28.81 26.73
CA ASN A 355 1.37 28.73 27.43
C ASN A 355 2.52 27.99 26.71
N GLN A 356 2.41 27.72 25.41
CA GLN A 356 3.49 27.21 24.58
C GLN A 356 3.76 28.10 23.36
N LEU A 357 4.92 27.92 22.74
CA LEU A 357 5.21 28.55 21.46
C LEU A 357 4.55 27.77 20.32
N ALA A 358 4.17 28.49 19.27
CA ALA A 358 3.66 27.94 18.02
C ALA A 358 4.14 28.80 16.84
N VAL A 359 4.23 28.19 15.67
CA VAL A 359 4.37 28.92 14.41
C VAL A 359 3.01 29.11 13.77
N GLU A 360 2.62 30.35 13.46
CA GLU A 360 1.49 30.66 12.59
C GLU A 360 1.98 30.63 11.13
N TYR A 361 1.57 29.60 10.38
CA TYR A 361 2.00 29.41 8.99
C TYR A 361 1.00 29.92 7.95
N ALA A 362 -0.26 30.15 8.35
CA ALA A 362 -1.22 30.95 7.60
C ALA A 362 -2.14 31.72 8.56
N SER A 363 -2.37 32.99 8.26
CA SER A 363 -3.24 33.84 9.07
C SER A 363 -4.72 33.56 8.80
N LYS A 364 -5.59 34.00 9.72
CA LYS A 364 -7.06 33.96 9.56
C LYS A 364 -7.60 34.65 8.29
N ASP A 365 -6.86 35.62 7.74
CA ASP A 365 -7.29 36.35 6.54
C ASP A 365 -6.96 35.55 5.27
N GLU A 366 -6.00 34.64 5.37
CA GLU A 366 -5.58 33.74 4.29
C GLU A 366 -6.39 32.44 4.27
N SER A 367 -6.77 31.92 5.44
CA SER A 367 -7.45 30.64 5.58
C SER A 367 -8.91 30.66 5.14
N GLU A 368 -9.39 29.52 4.67
CA GLU A 368 -10.78 29.37 4.20
C GLU A 368 -11.79 29.35 5.36
N ASN A 369 -11.41 28.79 6.51
CA ASN A 369 -12.25 28.72 7.70
C ASN A 369 -12.14 29.96 8.61
N HIS A 370 -11.34 30.96 8.21
CA HIS A 370 -11.08 32.17 8.99
C HIS A 370 -10.45 31.92 10.38
N GLU A 371 -9.74 30.80 10.53
CA GLU A 371 -8.92 30.49 11.70
C GLU A 371 -7.43 30.58 11.36
N SER A 372 -6.61 31.04 12.29
CA SER A 372 -5.16 30.98 12.14
C SER A 372 -4.70 29.52 12.12
N LEU A 373 -3.93 29.13 11.11
CA LEU A 373 -3.37 27.80 10.99
C LEU A 373 -1.99 27.79 11.68
N ILE A 374 -1.88 26.96 12.73
CA ILE A 374 -0.75 26.97 13.65
C ILE A 374 -0.16 25.57 13.84
N PHE A 375 1.14 25.51 14.09
CA PHE A 375 1.85 24.29 14.47
C PHE A 375 2.58 24.51 15.79
N THR A 376 2.19 23.78 16.84
CA THR A 376 2.64 24.04 18.21
C THR A 376 3.95 23.34 18.55
N GLN A 377 4.63 23.76 19.62
CA GLN A 377 5.78 23.03 20.16
C GLN A 377 5.45 21.58 20.48
N SER A 378 4.23 21.31 20.98
CA SER A 378 3.77 19.95 21.24
C SER A 378 3.64 19.12 19.96
N ASP A 379 3.15 19.73 18.88
CA ASP A 379 3.04 19.08 17.56
C ASP A 379 4.44 18.73 17.02
N ILE A 380 5.41 19.66 17.14
CA ILE A 380 6.82 19.42 16.77
C ILE A 380 7.38 18.23 17.56
N ASN A 381 7.18 18.21 18.88
CA ASN A 381 7.66 17.12 19.74
C ASN A 381 7.04 15.77 19.36
N GLN A 382 5.78 15.75 18.94
CA GLN A 382 5.10 14.53 18.50
C GLN A 382 5.62 14.06 17.13
N PHE A 383 5.88 15.00 16.22
CA PHE A 383 6.50 14.69 14.93
C PHE A 383 7.90 14.10 15.10
N LEU A 384 8.74 14.69 15.95
CA LEU A 384 10.10 14.20 16.20
C LEU A 384 10.14 12.78 16.76
N LYS A 385 9.15 12.36 17.56
CA LYS A 385 9.01 10.95 17.99
C LYS A 385 8.77 10.00 16.82
N THR A 386 7.92 10.40 15.88
CA THR A 386 7.63 9.59 14.68
C THR A 386 8.86 9.51 13.78
N LYS A 387 9.48 10.65 13.50
CA LYS A 387 10.69 10.73 12.69
C LYS A 387 11.85 9.94 13.31
N SER A 388 12.03 10.00 14.63
CA SER A 388 13.08 9.25 15.32
C SER A 388 12.83 7.74 15.29
N ALA A 389 11.58 7.30 15.40
CA ALA A 389 11.23 5.88 15.23
C ALA A 389 11.59 5.38 13.81
N ALA A 390 11.22 6.13 12.76
CA ALA A 390 11.52 5.76 11.38
C ALA A 390 13.02 5.62 11.11
N TYR A 391 13.83 6.62 11.51
CA TYR A 391 15.30 6.53 11.39
C TYR A 391 15.87 5.34 12.18
N THR A 392 15.38 5.15 13.41
CA THR A 392 15.88 4.09 14.30
C THR A 392 15.56 2.70 13.75
N MET A 393 14.41 2.51 13.08
CA MET A 393 14.09 1.24 12.42
C MET A 393 15.11 0.90 11.34
N VAL A 394 15.49 1.86 10.50
CA VAL A 394 16.51 1.67 9.45
C VAL A 394 17.85 1.32 10.06
N ALA A 395 18.32 2.13 11.01
CA ALA A 395 19.61 1.90 11.68
C ALA A 395 19.64 0.58 12.47
N PHE A 396 18.54 0.22 13.12
CA PHE A 396 18.39 -1.04 13.85
C PHE A 396 18.50 -2.23 12.89
N LEU A 397 17.70 -2.25 11.82
CA LEU A 397 17.64 -3.39 10.91
C LEU A 397 18.96 -3.58 10.15
N LEU A 398 19.65 -2.49 9.77
CA LEU A 398 21.01 -2.54 9.24
C LEU A 398 21.99 -3.16 10.23
N GLY A 399 21.93 -2.73 11.50
CA GLY A 399 22.79 -3.24 12.56
C GLY A 399 22.60 -4.74 12.81
N GLU A 400 21.37 -5.25 12.74
CA GLU A 400 21.07 -6.68 12.91
C GLU A 400 21.74 -7.57 11.85
N VAL A 401 22.00 -7.03 10.65
CA VAL A 401 22.72 -7.71 9.57
C VAL A 401 24.18 -7.28 9.43
N GLY A 402 24.69 -6.50 10.38
CA GLY A 402 26.08 -6.03 10.40
C GLY A 402 26.43 -5.00 9.32
N LEU A 403 25.43 -4.25 8.84
CA LEU A 403 25.56 -3.20 7.83
C LEU A 403 25.39 -1.81 8.43
N THR A 404 25.76 -0.80 7.66
CA THR A 404 25.63 0.62 7.94
C THR A 404 24.87 1.32 6.82
N LEU A 405 24.55 2.60 7.00
CA LEU A 405 23.86 3.40 5.97
C LEU A 405 24.69 3.52 4.69
N ASP A 406 26.03 3.52 4.81
CA ASP A 406 26.94 3.64 3.67
C ASP A 406 26.92 2.40 2.77
N ASP A 407 26.53 1.24 3.32
CA ASP A 407 26.42 -0.03 2.59
C ASP A 407 25.14 -0.11 1.73
N LEU A 408 24.21 0.83 1.85
CA LEU A 408 23.00 0.85 1.04
C LEU A 408 23.30 1.32 -0.39
N ASP A 409 22.97 0.48 -1.37
CA ASP A 409 23.04 0.82 -2.79
C ASP A 409 21.79 1.59 -3.24
N LYS A 410 20.62 1.19 -2.75
CA LYS A 410 19.32 1.79 -3.08
C LYS A 410 18.43 1.98 -1.86
N PHE A 411 17.66 3.05 -1.88
CA PHE A 411 16.65 3.36 -0.87
C PHE A 411 15.31 3.61 -1.53
N TYR A 412 14.38 2.67 -1.39
CA TYR A 412 13.03 2.74 -1.93
C TYR A 412 12.09 3.29 -0.86
N ALA A 413 11.52 4.48 -1.12
CA ALA A 413 10.50 5.10 -0.28
C ALA A 413 9.14 4.97 -0.98
N ALA A 414 8.33 4.01 -0.53
CA ALA A 414 7.01 3.72 -1.07
C ALA A 414 5.89 4.42 -0.26
N GLY A 415 4.67 4.24 -0.74
CA GLY A 415 3.46 4.76 -0.11
C GLY A 415 3.20 6.24 -0.43
N ALA A 416 2.09 6.76 0.10
CA ALA A 416 1.67 8.14 -0.13
C ALA A 416 2.75 9.15 0.33
N PHE A 417 3.50 8.81 1.38
CA PHE A 417 4.60 9.62 1.89
C PHE A 417 5.82 9.62 0.99
N GLY A 418 6.29 8.45 0.54
CA GLY A 418 7.44 8.38 -0.37
C GLY A 418 7.23 9.14 -1.69
N THR A 419 5.97 9.25 -2.14
CA THR A 419 5.61 9.89 -3.42
C THR A 419 5.64 11.41 -3.39
N HIS A 420 5.15 12.02 -2.31
CA HIS A 420 4.90 13.47 -2.24
C HIS A 420 5.84 14.24 -1.32
N LEU A 421 6.68 13.54 -0.56
CA LEU A 421 7.66 14.19 0.31
C LEU A 421 8.80 14.82 -0.47
N ASN A 422 9.18 16.04 -0.09
CA ASN A 422 10.41 16.64 -0.55
C ASN A 422 11.60 15.89 0.06
N LEU A 423 12.40 15.24 -0.80
CA LEU A 423 13.56 14.46 -0.39
C LEU A 423 14.57 15.28 0.43
N GLU A 424 14.85 16.52 0.01
CA GLU A 424 15.80 17.38 0.74
C GLU A 424 15.27 17.78 2.11
N SER A 425 13.98 18.10 2.23
CA SER A 425 13.36 18.41 3.52
C SER A 425 13.37 17.20 4.44
N ALA A 426 13.06 16.00 3.93
CA ALA A 426 13.08 14.75 4.69
C ALA A 426 14.50 14.40 5.20
N VAL A 427 15.54 14.60 4.37
CA VAL A 427 16.94 14.45 4.80
C VAL A 427 17.33 15.53 5.81
N THR A 428 16.91 16.78 5.57
CA THR A 428 17.21 17.94 6.45
C THR A 428 16.73 17.73 7.88
N ILE A 429 15.55 17.12 8.05
CA ILE A 429 15.03 16.81 9.39
C ILE A 429 15.47 15.44 9.92
N GLY A 430 16.22 14.67 9.12
CA GLY A 430 16.74 13.34 9.45
C GLY A 430 15.71 12.21 9.41
N MET A 431 14.61 12.40 8.69
CA MET A 431 13.62 11.35 8.46
C MET A 431 14.15 10.30 7.49
N TYR A 432 14.89 10.76 6.46
CA TYR A 432 15.64 9.90 5.56
C TYR A 432 17.14 10.02 5.80
N PRO A 433 17.91 8.93 5.59
CA PRO A 433 19.36 8.99 5.71
C PRO A 433 19.96 9.91 4.64
N ASP A 434 21.12 10.50 4.93
CA ASP A 434 21.81 11.39 3.99
C ASP A 434 22.63 10.59 2.96
N LEU A 435 21.94 9.94 2.03
CA LEU A 435 22.55 9.17 0.94
C LEU A 435 22.66 10.02 -0.33
N ASP A 436 23.48 9.59 -1.30
CA ASP A 436 23.46 10.14 -2.65
C ASP A 436 22.02 10.09 -3.20
N ARG A 437 21.53 11.22 -3.74
CA ARG A 437 20.15 11.35 -4.21
C ARG A 437 19.80 10.39 -5.34
N ASN A 438 20.80 9.92 -6.09
CA ASN A 438 20.62 8.91 -7.14
C ASN A 438 20.31 7.52 -6.58
N LYS A 439 20.56 7.27 -5.29
CA LYS A 439 20.20 6.00 -4.62
C LYS A 439 18.71 5.95 -4.23
N PHE A 440 18.04 7.11 -4.15
CA PHE A 440 16.63 7.18 -3.76
C PHE A 440 15.72 6.83 -4.93
N ASN A 441 14.73 5.98 -4.65
CA ASN A 441 13.68 5.59 -5.56
C ASN A 441 12.33 5.76 -4.87
N CYS A 442 11.41 6.53 -5.46
CA CYS A 442 10.08 6.76 -4.91
C CYS A 442 9.01 6.13 -5.82
N PRO A 443 8.81 4.80 -5.75
CA PRO A 443 7.99 4.05 -6.72
C PRO A 443 6.47 4.28 -6.64
N GLY A 444 5.97 5.07 -5.69
CA GLY A 444 4.54 5.26 -5.54
C GLY A 444 3.85 4.15 -4.75
N ASN A 445 2.65 3.76 -5.19
CA ASN A 445 1.88 2.67 -4.57
C ASN A 445 2.38 1.30 -5.05
N THR A 446 3.40 0.79 -4.36
CA THR A 446 4.01 -0.51 -4.69
C THR A 446 3.11 -1.70 -4.41
N SER A 447 2.16 -1.57 -3.47
CA SER A 447 1.15 -2.59 -3.17
C SER A 447 0.26 -2.85 -4.40
N LEU A 448 -0.26 -1.78 -5.02
CA LEU A 448 -1.08 -1.88 -6.23
C LEU A 448 -0.26 -2.33 -7.44
N GLU A 449 0.94 -1.78 -7.62
CA GLU A 449 1.79 -2.12 -8.77
C GLU A 449 2.26 -3.58 -8.75
N GLY A 450 2.57 -4.13 -7.57
CA GLY A 450 2.89 -5.56 -7.46
C GLY A 450 1.68 -6.46 -7.73
N ALA A 451 0.48 -6.05 -7.31
CA ALA A 451 -0.75 -6.77 -7.58
C ALA A 451 -1.05 -6.79 -9.09
N TYR A 452 -0.91 -5.64 -9.75
CA TYR A 452 -0.98 -5.50 -11.20
C TYR A 452 0.05 -6.39 -11.92
N LYS A 453 1.30 -6.40 -11.44
CA LYS A 453 2.39 -7.20 -12.00
C LYS A 453 2.10 -8.69 -11.94
N LEU A 454 1.55 -9.18 -10.83
CA LEU A 454 1.13 -10.58 -10.71
C LEU A 454 -0.08 -10.90 -11.59
N LEU A 455 -1.09 -10.02 -11.61
CA LEU A 455 -2.31 -10.17 -12.42
C LEU A 455 -1.98 -10.41 -13.91
N THR A 456 -1.00 -9.66 -14.42
CA THR A 456 -0.56 -9.70 -15.82
C THR A 456 0.57 -10.70 -16.09
N ASN A 457 1.16 -11.29 -15.04
CA ASN A 457 2.21 -12.30 -15.17
C ASN A 457 2.14 -13.39 -14.09
N ARG A 458 1.45 -14.48 -14.41
CA ARG A 458 1.29 -15.68 -13.58
C ARG A 458 2.60 -16.40 -13.24
N THR A 459 3.69 -16.20 -13.99
CA THR A 459 4.97 -16.87 -13.67
C THR A 459 5.52 -16.38 -12.32
N LEU A 460 5.07 -15.20 -11.88
CA LEU A 460 5.45 -14.58 -10.63
C LEU A 460 4.75 -15.17 -9.40
N LEU A 461 3.78 -16.08 -9.54
CA LEU A 461 3.18 -16.78 -8.39
C LEU A 461 4.27 -17.44 -7.53
N SER A 462 5.23 -18.11 -8.18
CA SER A 462 6.37 -18.73 -7.50
C SER A 462 7.29 -17.72 -6.81
N SER A 463 7.44 -16.52 -7.40
CA SER A 463 8.23 -15.44 -6.80
C SER A 463 7.55 -14.86 -5.57
N VAL A 464 6.22 -14.75 -5.57
CA VAL A 464 5.45 -14.32 -4.39
C VAL A 464 5.66 -15.28 -3.22
N ASP A 465 5.60 -16.58 -3.47
CA ASP A 465 5.88 -17.60 -2.45
C ASP A 465 7.34 -17.55 -1.97
N ASP A 466 8.30 -17.38 -2.89
CA ASP A 466 9.72 -17.26 -2.56
C ASP A 466 9.98 -16.05 -1.64
N ILE A 467 9.43 -14.88 -1.98
CA ILE A 467 9.52 -13.67 -1.17
C ILE A 467 8.97 -13.93 0.23
N ALA A 468 7.73 -14.43 0.32
CA ALA A 468 7.07 -14.64 1.61
C ALA A 468 7.83 -15.63 2.51
N ASN A 469 8.51 -16.62 1.92
CA ASN A 469 9.31 -17.61 2.67
C ASN A 469 10.72 -17.12 3.04
N ARG A 470 11.29 -16.18 2.27
CA ARG A 470 12.66 -15.67 2.49
C ARG A 470 12.73 -14.49 3.44
N VAL A 471 11.64 -13.74 3.60
CA VAL A 471 11.58 -12.61 4.54
C VAL A 471 11.70 -13.13 5.97
N ASN A 472 12.80 -12.77 6.63
CA ASN A 472 12.98 -12.96 8.06
C ASN A 472 12.42 -11.76 8.83
N TYR A 473 11.24 -11.91 9.41
CA TYR A 473 10.57 -10.86 10.19
C TYR A 473 11.08 -10.80 11.63
N ILE A 474 11.58 -9.64 12.04
CA ILE A 474 12.10 -9.37 13.38
C ILE A 474 11.07 -8.54 14.15
N GLY A 475 10.52 -9.10 15.23
CA GLY A 475 9.64 -8.35 16.13
C GLY A 475 10.40 -7.29 16.93
N LEU A 476 9.97 -6.03 16.86
CA LEU A 476 10.58 -4.89 17.59
C LEU A 476 10.54 -5.06 19.11
N GLU A 477 9.65 -5.89 19.64
CA GLU A 477 9.63 -6.24 21.06
C GLU A 477 10.94 -6.90 21.54
N ASN A 478 11.75 -7.45 20.61
CA ASN A 478 13.06 -8.02 20.91
C ASN A 478 14.20 -7.00 20.79
N ALA A 479 13.95 -5.81 20.26
CA ALA A 479 14.93 -4.74 20.05
C ALA A 479 15.17 -3.93 21.34
N LYS A 480 15.92 -4.51 22.28
CA LYS A 480 16.12 -3.96 23.64
C LYS A 480 16.79 -2.58 23.68
N ASP A 481 17.61 -2.26 22.68
CA ASP A 481 18.35 -1.00 22.56
C ASP A 481 17.64 0.05 21.67
N PHE A 482 16.46 -0.29 21.13
CA PHE A 482 15.73 0.58 20.20
C PHE A 482 15.43 1.95 20.81
N LEU A 483 14.91 1.99 22.04
CA LEU A 483 14.60 3.25 22.74
C LEU A 483 15.85 4.08 23.06
N GLU A 484 17.00 3.44 23.26
CA GLU A 484 18.26 4.13 23.48
C GLU A 484 18.76 4.78 22.18
N LYS A 485 18.76 4.02 21.08
CA LYS A 485 19.09 4.50 19.73
C LYS A 485 18.15 5.64 19.28
N MET A 486 16.88 5.58 19.66
CA MET A 486 15.89 6.61 19.31
C MET A 486 16.20 7.99 19.91
N ARG A 487 16.93 8.07 21.04
CA ARG A 487 17.30 9.37 21.65
C ARG A 487 18.23 10.20 20.76
N GLY A 488 19.13 9.56 20.02
CA GLY A 488 19.99 10.28 19.07
C GLY A 488 19.19 10.83 17.88
N ALA A 489 18.19 10.05 17.45
CA ALA A 489 17.35 10.37 16.30
C ALA A 489 16.25 11.41 16.60
N SER A 490 15.98 11.75 17.86
CA SER A 490 14.99 12.77 18.22
C SER A 490 15.43 14.20 17.96
N PHE A 491 16.70 14.42 17.61
CA PHE A 491 17.24 15.73 17.22
C PHE A 491 17.18 15.93 15.69
N LEU A 492 17.35 17.17 15.24
CA LEU A 492 17.34 17.56 13.82
C LEU A 492 18.76 17.82 13.30
N PRO A 493 19.22 17.13 12.24
CA PRO A 493 18.69 15.87 11.72
C PRO A 493 19.01 14.68 12.64
N HIS A 494 20.03 14.78 13.50
CA HIS A 494 20.44 13.74 14.44
C HIS A 494 21.40 14.38 15.47
N THR A 495 21.61 13.76 16.64
CA THR A 495 22.63 14.24 17.61
C THR A 495 24.05 14.22 17.05
N ASP A 496 24.29 13.31 16.11
CA ASP A 496 25.52 13.20 15.35
C ASP A 496 25.30 13.79 13.95
N ILE A 497 25.79 15.01 13.77
CA ILE A 497 25.64 15.78 12.53
C ILE A 497 26.53 15.24 11.40
N ASP A 498 27.54 14.43 11.71
CA ASP A 498 28.44 13.87 10.71
C ASP A 498 27.76 12.79 9.86
N ASN A 499 26.67 12.19 10.36
CA ASN A 499 25.79 11.31 9.59
C ASN A 499 24.96 12.05 8.53
N TYR A 500 24.97 13.40 8.55
CA TYR A 500 24.20 14.26 7.63
C TYR A 500 25.09 15.32 6.98
N PRO A 501 26.10 14.91 6.19
CA PRO A 501 27.09 15.82 5.63
C PRO A 501 26.48 16.91 4.73
N SER A 502 25.41 16.63 3.98
CA SER A 502 24.74 17.62 3.12
C SER A 502 24.04 18.69 3.97
N VAL A 503 23.37 18.28 5.05
CA VAL A 503 22.69 19.18 5.98
C VAL A 503 23.73 20.00 6.76
N LYS A 504 24.80 19.37 7.23
CA LYS A 504 25.93 20.04 7.90
C LYS A 504 26.51 21.15 7.04
N ALA A 505 26.78 20.87 5.77
CA ALA A 505 27.31 21.87 4.83
C ALA A 505 26.36 23.06 4.63
N ASN A 506 25.04 22.80 4.55
CA ASN A 506 24.03 23.85 4.45
C ASN A 506 23.98 24.72 5.71
N LEU A 507 23.99 24.12 6.90
CA LEU A 507 23.98 24.86 8.17
C LEU A 507 25.22 25.76 8.34
N ILE A 508 26.41 25.28 7.96
CA ILE A 508 27.65 26.08 7.96
C ILE A 508 27.51 27.28 7.01
N LYS A 509 27.00 27.05 5.80
CA LYS A 509 26.77 28.13 4.82
C LYS A 509 25.80 29.20 5.34
N MET A 510 24.84 28.80 6.18
CA MET A 510 23.86 29.68 6.80
C MET A 510 24.31 30.29 8.13
N GLY A 511 25.49 29.91 8.65
CA GLY A 511 26.04 30.40 9.91
C GLY A 511 25.32 29.88 11.15
N LEU A 512 24.71 28.69 11.06
CA LEU A 512 23.99 28.01 12.16
C LEU A 512 24.84 26.94 12.86
N LEU A 513 25.97 26.56 12.25
CA LEU A 513 27.08 25.76 12.79
C LEU A 513 28.37 26.54 12.54
#